data_AF-A0A353ZNZ0-F1
#
_entry.id   AF-A0A353ZNZ0-F1
#
_cell.length_a   1.000
_cell.length_b   1.000
_cell.length_c   1.000
_cell.angle_alpha   90.00
_cell.angle_beta   90.00
_cell.angle_gamma   90.00
#
_symmetry.space_group_name_H-M   'P 1'
#
loop_
_entity.id
_entity.type
_entity.pdbx_description
1 polymer ?
#
loop_
_entity_poly.entity_id
_entity_poly.type
_entity_poly.pdbx_seq_one_letter_code
_entity_poly.pdbx_strand_id
1 'polypeptide(L)'
;QEPEYTCSGPLREQPAVHTERVAWMLAMNPYVVVADAIPYPVRGTSNFGMSAVGAIESISQGARYAMAGPEGTYPCANGEAKPRYLAQATPLWPLGLGLQLLLAGLLMWLGWRSLRTPAHRLARGTRIA
;
A
#
# COMPACT_ATOMS: atom_id res chain seq x y z
N GLN A 1 14.41 11.23 9.42
CA GLN A 1 14.93 10.88 10.76
C GLN A 1 16.38 10.48 10.56
N GLU A 2 17.30 11.04 11.34
CA GLU A 2 18.68 10.57 11.31
C GLU A 2 18.77 9.16 11.91
N PRO A 3 19.65 8.30 11.37
CA PRO A 3 19.84 6.95 11.89
C PRO A 3 20.47 6.97 13.29
N GLU A 4 19.96 6.14 14.20
CA GLU A 4 20.45 5.99 15.59
C GLU A 4 21.79 5.22 15.66
N TYR A 5 22.21 4.61 14.56
CA TYR A 5 23.38 3.73 14.48
C TYR A 5 24.28 4.12 13.31
N THR A 6 25.57 3.79 13.41
CA THR A 6 26.55 4.00 12.34
C THR A 6 26.97 2.65 11.75
N CYS A 7 27.10 2.61 10.42
CA CYS A 7 27.55 1.43 9.71
C CYS A 7 29.09 1.43 9.66
N SER A 8 29.71 0.35 10.13
CA SER A 8 31.17 0.17 10.06
C SER A 8 31.52 -1.22 9.55
N GLY A 9 32.62 -1.32 8.80
CA GLY A 9 33.11 -2.58 8.23
C GLY A 9 33.17 -2.59 6.69
N PRO A 10 33.74 -3.66 6.11
CA PRO A 10 33.84 -3.80 4.66
C PRO A 10 32.47 -4.12 4.03
N LEU A 11 32.22 -3.59 2.84
CA LEU A 11 31.04 -3.94 2.04
C LEU A 11 31.08 -5.42 1.67
N ARG A 12 29.94 -6.10 1.79
CA ARG A 12 29.74 -7.49 1.41
C ARG A 12 28.54 -7.58 0.48
N GLU A 13 28.71 -8.26 -0.63
CA GLU A 13 27.61 -8.59 -1.51
C GLU A 13 26.66 -9.55 -0.80
N GLN A 14 25.37 -9.24 -0.83
CA GLN A 14 24.31 -10.05 -0.25
C GLN A 14 23.21 -10.24 -1.29
N PRO A 15 22.69 -11.46 -1.46
CA PRO A 15 21.48 -11.64 -2.26
C PRO A 15 20.33 -10.87 -1.60
N ALA A 16 19.62 -10.07 -2.39
CA ALA A 16 18.53 -9.24 -1.91
C ALA A 16 17.24 -9.50 -2.69
N VAL A 17 16.11 -9.37 -2.00
CA VAL A 17 14.79 -9.48 -2.61
C VAL A 17 14.35 -8.11 -3.09
N HIS A 18 13.99 -8.04 -4.37
CA HIS A 18 13.52 -6.82 -5.02
C HIS A 18 12.00 -6.65 -4.91
N THR A 19 11.50 -6.37 -3.71
CA THR A 19 10.06 -6.19 -3.46
C THR A 19 9.48 -4.96 -4.14
N GLU A 20 10.31 -3.95 -4.41
CA GLU A 20 9.92 -2.68 -5.03
C GLU A 20 9.30 -2.88 -6.42
N ARG A 21 9.66 -3.97 -7.11
CA ARG A 21 9.14 -4.32 -8.44
C ARG A 21 7.70 -4.81 -8.41
N VAL A 22 7.26 -5.37 -7.28
CA VAL A 22 5.93 -5.97 -7.10
C VAL A 22 5.06 -5.23 -6.08
N ALA A 23 5.65 -4.27 -5.34
CA ALA A 23 4.98 -3.49 -4.30
C ALA A 23 3.73 -2.75 -4.80
N TRP A 24 3.66 -2.41 -6.10
CA TRP A 24 2.49 -1.78 -6.71
C TRP A 24 1.20 -2.62 -6.56
N MET A 25 1.31 -3.95 -6.46
CA MET A 25 0.14 -4.81 -6.25
C MET A 25 -0.51 -4.58 -4.89
N LEU A 26 0.26 -4.15 -3.87
CA LEU A 26 -0.27 -3.80 -2.56
C LEU A 26 -1.25 -2.62 -2.64
N ALA A 27 -1.14 -1.76 -3.67
CA ALA A 27 -2.09 -0.68 -3.89
C ALA A 27 -3.51 -1.18 -4.19
N MET A 28 -3.69 -2.42 -4.66
CA MET A 28 -5.02 -3.02 -4.85
C MET A 28 -5.73 -3.33 -3.52
N ASN A 29 -4.99 -3.42 -2.41
CA ASN A 29 -5.56 -3.72 -1.10
C ASN A 29 -6.15 -2.46 -0.45
N PRO A 30 -7.47 -2.42 -0.14
CA PRO A 30 -8.12 -1.23 0.43
C PRO A 30 -7.55 -0.83 1.79
N TYR A 31 -7.07 -1.78 2.60
CA TYR A 31 -6.46 -1.47 3.90
C TYR A 31 -5.10 -0.76 3.75
N VAL A 32 -4.33 -1.10 2.72
CA VAL A 32 -3.05 -0.45 2.42
C VAL A 32 -3.29 0.99 1.96
N VAL A 33 -4.29 1.22 1.10
CA VAL A 33 -4.68 2.57 0.66
C VAL A 33 -5.04 3.46 1.84
N VAL A 34 -5.87 2.96 2.76
CA VAL A 34 -6.25 3.69 3.97
C VAL A 34 -5.04 3.95 4.87
N ALA A 35 -4.20 2.93 5.09
CA ALA A 35 -3.03 3.06 5.94
C ALA A 35 -1.98 4.04 5.41
N ASP A 36 -1.79 4.11 4.09
CA ASP A 36 -0.84 5.02 3.45
C ASP A 36 -1.36 6.47 3.39
N ALA A 37 -2.67 6.68 3.42
CA ALA A 37 -3.29 8.00 3.44
C ALA A 37 -3.27 8.68 4.83
N ILE A 38 -3.16 7.90 5.91
CA ILE A 38 -3.25 8.41 7.28
C ILE A 38 -1.87 8.87 7.77
N PRO A 39 -1.70 10.15 8.18
CA PRO A 39 -0.50 10.58 8.87
C PRO A 39 -0.47 10.01 10.29
N TYR A 40 0.69 9.52 10.72
CA TYR A 40 0.93 9.09 12.10
C TYR A 40 2.12 9.84 12.69
N PRO A 41 2.04 10.24 13.97
CA PRO A 41 3.17 10.84 14.65
C PRO A 41 4.27 9.79 14.80
N VAL A 42 5.50 10.13 14.42
CA VAL A 42 6.64 9.25 14.71
C VAL A 42 6.85 9.27 16.22
N ARG A 43 6.48 8.18 16.89
CA ARG A 43 6.62 8.07 18.35
C ARG A 43 8.09 7.78 18.66
N GLY A 44 8.76 8.72 19.35
CA GLY A 44 10.00 8.41 20.05
C GLY A 44 9.77 7.30 21.07
N THR A 45 10.76 6.44 21.26
CA THR A 45 10.75 5.38 22.28
C THR A 45 10.26 5.92 23.62
N SER A 46 9.06 5.51 24.05
CA SER A 46 8.58 5.84 25.39
C SER A 46 9.39 5.04 26.43
N ASN A 47 9.65 5.63 27.59
CA ASN A 47 10.39 5.03 28.73
C ASN A 47 9.81 3.70 29.27
N PHE A 48 8.77 3.15 28.65
CA PHE A 48 8.05 1.95 29.08
C PHE A 48 7.94 0.87 27.99
N GLY A 49 8.89 0.80 27.05
CA GLY A 49 9.17 -0.39 26.22
C GLY A 49 8.03 -0.89 25.31
N MET A 50 6.88 -0.21 25.29
CA MET A 50 5.67 -0.62 24.60
C MET A 50 5.13 0.58 23.83
N SER A 51 5.82 0.98 22.76
CA SER A 51 5.16 1.75 21.72
C SER A 51 4.09 0.85 21.13
N ALA A 52 2.82 1.06 21.50
CA ALA A 52 1.70 0.43 20.82
C ALA A 52 1.67 0.96 19.38
N VAL A 53 2.44 0.31 18.50
CA VAL A 53 2.38 0.54 17.06
C VAL A 53 0.97 0.19 16.64
N GLY A 54 0.22 1.17 16.13
CA GLY A 54 -1.14 0.94 15.69
C GLY A 54 -1.16 -0.05 14.52
N ALA A 55 -2.18 -0.89 14.41
CA ALA A 55 -2.31 -1.83 13.30
C ALA A 55 -2.26 -1.14 11.91
N ILE A 56 -2.74 0.10 11.82
CA ILE A 56 -2.68 0.91 10.61
C ILE A 56 -1.26 1.42 10.33
N GLU A 57 -0.54 1.84 11.36
CA GLU A 57 0.86 2.29 11.26
C GLU A 57 1.76 1.15 10.77
N SER A 58 1.57 -0.06 11.28
CA SER A 58 2.36 -1.23 10.86
C SER A 58 2.10 -1.61 9.39
N ILE A 59 0.87 -1.51 8.91
CA ILE A 59 0.54 -1.72 7.49
C ILE A 59 1.22 -0.65 6.62
N SER A 60 1.14 0.61 7.03
CA SER A 60 1.78 1.72 6.30
C SER A 60 3.29 1.53 6.21
N GLN A 61 3.95 1.26 7.33
CA GLN A 61 5.40 1.00 7.35
C GLN A 61 5.74 -0.24 6.53
N GLY A 62 4.98 -1.33 6.64
CA GLY A 62 5.19 -2.53 5.83
C GLY A 62 5.11 -2.27 4.32
N ALA A 63 4.14 -1.46 3.87
CA ALA A 63 4.03 -1.05 2.48
C ALA A 63 5.23 -0.21 2.03
N ARG A 64 5.73 0.69 2.90
CA ARG A 64 6.95 1.48 2.64
C ARG A 64 8.21 0.62 2.55
N TYR A 65 8.35 -0.39 3.42
CA TYR A 65 9.44 -1.37 3.34
C TYR A 65 9.40 -2.14 2.03
N ALA A 66 8.22 -2.58 1.60
CA ALA A 66 8.06 -3.27 0.33
C ALA A 66 8.46 -2.38 -0.87
N MET A 67 8.15 -1.09 -0.83
CA MET A 67 8.57 -0.12 -1.86
C MET A 67 10.05 0.24 -1.82
N ALA A 68 10.66 0.28 -0.64
CA ALA A 68 12.08 0.60 -0.48
C ALA A 68 12.99 -0.56 -0.93
N GLY A 69 12.49 -1.80 -0.91
CA GLY A 69 13.21 -2.95 -1.43
C GLY A 69 14.45 -3.32 -0.60
N PRO A 70 15.56 -3.74 -1.24
CA PRO A 70 16.82 -4.09 -0.56
C PRO A 70 17.32 -2.97 0.35
N GLU A 71 17.18 -1.73 -0.10
CA GLU A 71 17.70 -0.54 0.56
C GLU A 71 16.93 -0.18 1.84
N GLY A 72 15.70 -0.67 2.00
CA GLY A 72 14.90 -0.49 3.22
C GLY A 72 14.93 -1.69 4.16
N THR A 73 15.34 -2.87 3.68
CA THR A 73 15.25 -4.12 4.47
C THR A 73 16.41 -4.28 5.44
N TYR A 74 17.58 -3.72 5.09
CA TYR A 74 18.78 -3.80 5.91
C TYR A 74 19.06 -2.47 6.62
N PRO A 75 19.47 -2.50 7.91
CA PRO A 75 19.80 -1.28 8.65
C PRO A 75 21.03 -0.56 8.09
N CYS A 76 21.90 -1.30 7.40
CA CYS A 76 23.06 -0.80 6.69
C CYS A 76 23.01 -1.29 5.25
N ALA A 77 22.76 -0.39 4.32
CA ALA A 77 22.75 -0.68 2.88
C ALA A 77 23.71 0.30 2.18
N ASN A 78 24.61 -0.21 1.34
CA ASN A 78 25.61 0.60 0.61
C ASN A 78 26.50 1.50 1.49
N GLY A 79 26.74 1.11 2.75
CA GLY A 79 27.52 1.91 3.70
C GLY A 79 26.74 3.06 4.34
N GLU A 80 25.47 3.23 3.99
CA GLU A 80 24.57 4.20 4.62
C GLU A 80 23.69 3.53 5.68
N ALA A 81 23.58 4.18 6.83
CA ALA A 81 22.65 3.76 7.87
C ALA A 81 21.25 4.23 7.50
N LYS A 82 20.30 3.30 7.48
CA LYS A 82 18.90 3.57 7.13
C LYS A 82 18.07 3.72 8.42
N PRO A 83 17.12 4.67 8.46
CA PRO A 83 16.31 4.88 9.65
C PRO A 83 15.35 3.70 9.87
N ARG A 84 15.05 3.40 11.14
CA ARG A 84 14.06 2.37 11.52
C ARG A 84 12.63 2.68 11.05
N TYR A 85 12.34 3.94 10.77
CA TYR A 85 11.08 4.39 10.19
C TYR A 85 11.37 5.05 8.85
N LEU A 86 10.82 4.45 7.78
CA LEU A 86 10.98 4.98 6.44
C LEU A 86 10.06 6.19 6.26
N ALA A 87 10.64 7.30 5.77
CA ALA A 87 9.88 8.47 5.38
C ALA A 87 9.02 8.15 4.14
N GLN A 88 7.84 8.74 4.04
CA GLN A 88 7.01 8.60 2.85
C GLN A 88 7.65 9.38 1.70
N ALA A 89 8.32 8.69 0.79
CA ALA A 89 8.83 9.30 -0.45
C ALA A 89 7.77 9.32 -1.55
N THR A 90 7.04 8.22 -1.71
CA THR A 90 5.99 8.04 -2.73
C THR A 90 4.73 7.43 -2.11
N PRO A 91 3.59 8.13 -2.08
CA PRO A 91 2.34 7.55 -1.60
C PRO A 91 1.79 6.53 -2.61
N LEU A 92 1.40 5.34 -2.11
CA LEU A 92 0.71 4.30 -2.88
C LEU A 92 -0.80 4.57 -2.97
N TRP A 93 -1.37 5.30 -2.02
CA TRP A 93 -2.81 5.50 -1.92
C TRP A 93 -3.45 6.09 -3.20
N PRO A 94 -2.84 7.03 -3.96
CA PRO A 94 -3.49 7.59 -5.14
C PRO A 94 -3.68 6.55 -6.25
N LEU A 95 -2.67 5.68 -6.44
CA LEU A 95 -2.71 4.59 -7.41
C LEU A 95 -3.79 3.59 -7.04
N GLY A 96 -3.80 3.18 -5.76
CA GLY A 96 -4.76 2.20 -5.26
C GLY A 96 -6.20 2.71 -5.31
N LEU A 97 -6.43 3.95 -4.87
CA LEU A 97 -7.73 4.61 -4.94
C LEU A 97 -8.23 4.71 -6.39
N GLY A 98 -7.36 5.14 -7.32
CA GLY A 98 -7.71 5.25 -8.73
C GLY A 98 -8.13 3.91 -9.34
N LEU A 99 -7.38 2.84 -9.06
CA LEU A 99 -7.70 1.51 -9.55
C LEU A 99 -8.99 0.94 -8.93
N GLN A 100 -9.22 1.18 -7.64
CA GLN A 100 -10.46 0.76 -6.97
C GLN A 100 -11.68 1.49 -7.53
N LEU A 101 -11.58 2.79 -7.78
CA LEU A 101 -12.66 3.57 -8.40
C LEU A 101 -12.93 3.12 -9.84
N LEU A 102 -11.87 2.79 -10.60
CA LEU A 102 -12.02 2.25 -11.94
C LEU A 102 -12.75 0.90 -11.92
N LEU A 103 -12.35 0.00 -11.02
CA LEU A 103 -12.98 -1.31 -10.89
C LEU A 103 -14.44 -1.19 -10.44
N ALA A 104 -14.70 -0.39 -9.41
CA ALA A 104 -16.05 -0.13 -8.91
C ALA A 104 -16.93 0.50 -10.00
N GLY A 105 -16.40 1.49 -10.72
CA GLY A 105 -17.08 2.15 -11.83
C GLY A 105 -17.40 1.18 -12.98
N LEU A 106 -16.45 0.29 -13.33
CA LEU A 106 -16.66 -0.74 -14.34
C LEU A 106 -17.77 -1.72 -13.93
N LEU A 107 -17.73 -2.22 -12.70
CA LEU A 107 -18.76 -3.11 -12.16
C LEU A 107 -20.14 -2.44 -12.13
N MET A 108 -20.20 -1.19 -11.68
CA MET A 108 -21.44 -0.41 -11.64
C MET A 108 -21.99 -0.16 -13.05
N TRP A 109 -21.12 0.16 -14.01
CA TRP A 109 -21.50 0.37 -15.40
C TRP A 109 -22.03 -0.90 -16.06
N LEU A 110 -21.37 -2.04 -15.84
CA LEU A 110 -21.83 -3.34 -16.33
C LEU A 110 -23.18 -3.73 -15.72
N GLY A 111 -23.34 -3.55 -14.41
CA GLY A 111 -24.61 -3.78 -13.71
C GLY A 111 -25.74 -2.89 -14.25
N TRP A 112 -25.46 -1.60 -14.46
CA TRP A 112 -26.44 -0.69 -15.05
C TRP A 112 -26.84 -1.10 -16.48
N ARG A 113 -25.87 -1.58 -17.27
CA ARG A 113 -26.14 -2.10 -18.62
C ARG A 113 -26.95 -3.40 -18.60
N SER A 114 -26.74 -4.29 -17.64
CA SER A 114 -27.52 -5.54 -17.53
C SER A 114 -28.93 -5.32 -16.99
N LEU A 115 -29.13 -4.34 -16.09
CA LEU A 115 -30.45 -3.97 -15.58
C LEU A 115 -31.30 -3.22 -16.62
N ARG A 116 -30.70 -2.68 -17.70
CA ARG A 116 -31.43 -2.25 -18.90
C ARG A 116 -31.95 -3.47 -19.66
N THR A 117 -32.92 -4.16 -19.08
CA THR A 117 -33.73 -5.15 -19.80
C THR A 117 -34.52 -4.41 -20.89
N PRO A 118 -34.39 -4.81 -22.17
CA PRO A 118 -35.09 -4.14 -23.25
C PRO A 118 -36.57 -4.55 -23.22
N ALA A 119 -37.38 -3.89 -22.38
CA ALA A 119 -38.83 -4.11 -22.31
C ALA A 119 -39.51 -3.92 -23.68
N HIS A 120 -38.94 -3.09 -24.55
CA HIS A 120 -39.36 -2.90 -25.94
C HIS A 120 -39.17 -4.15 -26.83
N ARG A 121 -38.21 -5.03 -26.53
CA ARG A 121 -37.94 -6.24 -27.34
C ARG A 121 -38.78 -7.44 -26.94
N LEU A 122 -39.61 -7.34 -25.90
CA LEU A 122 -40.61 -8.38 -25.64
C LEU A 122 -41.71 -8.30 -26.70
N ALA A 123 -42.09 -9.46 -27.23
CA ALA A 123 -43.23 -9.55 -28.13
C ALA A 123 -44.46 -8.92 -27.47
N ARG A 124 -45.17 -8.04 -28.19
CA ARG A 124 -46.43 -7.45 -27.73
C ARG A 124 -47.38 -8.60 -27.36
N GLY A 125 -47.69 -8.75 -26.06
CA GLY A 125 -48.63 -9.76 -25.56
C GLY A 125 -48.18 -10.55 -24.32
N THR A 126 -46.91 -10.49 -23.90
CA THR A 126 -46.49 -11.08 -22.62
C THR A 126 -47.07 -10.30 -21.44
N ARG A 127 -48.08 -10.88 -20.77
CA ARG A 127 -48.56 -10.40 -19.47
C ARG A 127 -47.53 -10.78 -18.41
N ILE A 128 -46.89 -9.77 -17.84
CA ILE A 128 -46.08 -9.91 -16.63
C ILE A 128 -47.09 -9.98 -15.48
N ALA A 129 -47.09 -11.09 -14.75
CA ALA A 129 -47.90 -11.28 -13.55
C ALA A 129 -47.31 -10.51 -12.36
#